data_AF-A0A8S3IVG3-F1
#
_entry.id   AF-A0A8S3IVG3-F1
#
_cell.length_a   1.000
_cell.length_b   1.000
_cell.length_c   1.000
_cell.angle_alpha   90.00
_cell.angle_beta   90.00
_cell.angle_gamma   90.00
#
_symmetry.space_group_name_H-M   'P 1'
#
loop_
_entity.id
_entity.type
_entity.pdbx_description
1 polymer ?
#
loop_
_entity_poly.entity_id
_entity_poly.type
_entity_poly.pdbx_seq_one_letter_code
_entity_poly.pdbx_strand_id
1 'polypeptide(L)'
;MHQSIVDILALSDEMLLAILNKLNNIDVLFSLIGVNKKLDRLAQDINFTRSIDLVRIISNEKNSSSSRTNSILDRFCFDILPRIQHNIECLTLDSLSIDRVLRIGNYPKLNKLNLELEMTSPIFNSMYIVFLIFQNK
;
A
#
# COMPACT_ATOMS: atom_id res chain seq x y z
N MET A 1 -20.25 34.14 -11.88
CA MET A 1 -20.08 32.70 -12.08
C MET A 1 -20.33 32.01 -10.75
N HIS A 2 -21.45 31.27 -10.62
CA HIS A 2 -21.71 30.50 -9.40
C HIS A 2 -20.98 29.16 -9.51
N GLN A 3 -19.89 29.03 -8.76
CA GLN A 3 -19.20 27.75 -8.62
C GLN A 3 -20.02 26.90 -7.65
N SER A 4 -20.74 25.92 -8.19
CA SER A 4 -21.39 24.90 -7.37
C SER A 4 -20.31 24.10 -6.66
N ILE A 5 -20.21 24.25 -5.34
CA ILE A 5 -19.37 23.39 -4.50
C ILE A 5 -20.12 22.07 -4.39
N VAL A 6 -19.72 21.10 -5.22
CA VAL A 6 -20.22 19.73 -5.09
C VAL A 6 -19.62 19.16 -3.81
N ASP A 7 -20.46 18.91 -2.81
CA ASP A 7 -20.05 18.15 -1.65
C ASP A 7 -19.84 16.69 -2.06
N ILE A 8 -18.57 16.29 -2.18
CA ILE A 8 -18.19 14.94 -2.58
C ILE A 8 -18.72 13.88 -1.61
N LEU A 9 -18.94 14.24 -0.33
CA LEU A 9 -19.46 13.32 0.67
C LEU A 9 -20.96 13.05 0.50
N ALA A 10 -21.68 13.91 -0.22
CA ALA A 10 -23.08 13.73 -0.57
C ALA A 10 -23.29 12.68 -1.68
N LEU A 11 -22.23 12.27 -2.39
CA LEU A 11 -22.30 11.21 -3.40
C LEU A 11 -22.58 9.85 -2.75
N SER A 12 -23.20 8.93 -3.52
CA SER A 12 -23.40 7.55 -3.07
C SER A 12 -22.07 6.80 -2.96
N ASP A 13 -22.06 5.71 -2.21
CA ASP A 13 -20.86 4.88 -2.04
C ASP A 13 -20.39 4.30 -3.38
N GLU A 14 -21.31 3.89 -4.25
CA GLU A 14 -21.02 3.32 -5.57
C GLU A 14 -20.36 4.35 -6.49
N MET A 15 -20.84 5.60 -6.47
CA MET A 15 -20.24 6.68 -7.25
C MET A 15 -18.83 7.00 -6.74
N LEU A 16 -18.64 7.04 -5.42
CA LEU A 16 -17.34 7.27 -4.82
C LEU A 16 -16.37 6.14 -5.16
N LEU A 17 -16.78 4.88 -5.01
CA LEU A 17 -15.97 3.72 -5.41
C LEU A 17 -15.62 3.77 -6.89
N ALA A 18 -16.57 4.12 -7.77
CA ALA A 18 -16.32 4.24 -9.21
C ALA A 18 -15.28 5.33 -9.54
N ILE A 19 -15.25 6.42 -8.76
CA ILE A 19 -14.22 7.47 -8.90
C ILE A 19 -12.88 6.95 -8.37
N LEU A 20 -12.87 6.43 -7.14
CA LEU A 20 -11.66 5.94 -6.50
C LEU A 20 -10.99 4.84 -7.33
N ASN A 21 -11.77 3.96 -7.96
CA ASN A 21 -11.27 2.81 -8.76
C ASN A 21 -10.50 3.24 -10.01
N LYS A 22 -10.60 4.52 -10.39
CA LYS A 22 -9.83 5.11 -11.49
C LYS A 22 -8.53 5.76 -11.02
N LEU A 23 -8.31 5.85 -9.70
CA LEU A 23 -7.14 6.47 -9.09
C LEU A 23 -6.11 5.40 -8.70
N ASN A 24 -4.88 5.84 -8.44
CA ASN A 24 -3.86 4.98 -7.87
C ASN A 24 -4.24 4.60 -6.43
N ASN A 25 -4.29 3.31 -6.15
CA ASN A 25 -4.72 2.72 -4.89
C ASN A 25 -3.92 3.27 -3.71
N ILE A 26 -2.61 3.44 -3.90
CA ILE A 26 -1.72 3.95 -2.85
C ILE A 26 -2.03 5.40 -2.52
N ASP A 27 -2.13 6.26 -3.54
CA ASP A 27 -2.40 7.68 -3.34
C ASP A 27 -3.73 7.87 -2.62
N VAL A 28 -4.73 7.06 -2.97
CA VAL A 28 -6.03 7.00 -2.28
C VAL A 28 -5.86 6.61 -0.82
N LEU A 29 -5.13 5.55 -0.51
CA LEU A 29 -4.91 5.09 0.86
C LEU A 29 -4.23 6.18 1.71
N PHE A 30 -3.19 6.83 1.21
CA PHE A 30 -2.50 7.91 1.93
C PHE A 30 -3.36 9.16 2.13
N SER A 31 -4.21 9.47 1.14
CA SER A 31 -5.01 10.69 1.14
C SER A 31 -6.30 10.54 1.95
N LEU A 32 -6.87 9.34 2.04
CA LEU A 32 -8.22 9.15 2.60
C LEU A 32 -8.23 8.48 3.97
N ILE A 33 -7.22 7.65 4.30
CA ILE A 33 -7.19 6.98 5.60
C ILE A 33 -7.10 8.01 6.72
N GLY A 34 -8.02 7.91 7.67
CA GLY A 34 -8.11 8.79 8.83
C GLY A 34 -8.75 10.17 8.58
N VAL A 35 -9.14 10.49 7.34
CA VAL A 35 -9.75 11.81 7.02
C VAL A 35 -11.24 11.85 7.36
N ASN A 36 -12.00 10.83 6.94
CA ASN A 36 -13.44 10.75 7.16
C ASN A 36 -13.86 9.29 7.27
N LYS A 37 -14.77 8.96 8.20
CA LYS A 37 -15.21 7.56 8.43
C LYS A 37 -15.77 6.88 7.16
N LYS A 38 -16.53 7.61 6.34
CA LYS A 38 -17.09 7.09 5.09
C LYS A 38 -15.96 6.77 4.10
N LEU A 39 -15.06 7.72 3.88
CA LEU A 39 -13.94 7.55 2.95
C LEU A 39 -12.93 6.50 3.43
N ASP A 40 -12.69 6.40 4.73
CA ASP A 40 -11.81 5.40 5.33
C ASP A 40 -12.33 3.98 5.08
N ARG A 41 -13.64 3.76 5.24
CA ARG A 41 -14.29 2.48 4.90
C ARG A 41 -14.16 2.16 3.40
N LEU A 42 -14.35 3.14 2.53
CA LEU A 42 -14.25 2.93 1.08
C LEU A 42 -12.81 2.67 0.63
N ALA A 43 -11.83 3.36 1.23
CA ALA A 43 -10.41 3.16 0.92
C ALA A 43 -9.90 1.78 1.36
N GLN A 44 -10.51 1.19 2.39
CA GLN A 44 -10.19 -0.16 2.88
C GLN A 44 -10.95 -1.27 2.13
N ASP A 45 -11.79 -0.93 1.15
CA ASP A 45 -12.53 -1.93 0.38
C ASP A 45 -11.57 -2.91 -0.32
N ILE A 46 -12.01 -4.17 -0.39
CA ILE A 46 -11.19 -5.27 -0.91
C ILE A 46 -10.74 -5.03 -2.34
N ASN A 47 -11.56 -4.35 -3.16
CA ASN A 47 -11.20 -4.09 -4.56
C ASN A 47 -9.97 -3.17 -4.68
N PHE A 48 -9.75 -2.29 -3.70
CA PHE A 48 -8.58 -1.41 -3.64
C PHE A 48 -7.35 -2.07 -3.03
N THR A 49 -7.58 -2.84 -1.98
CA THR A 49 -6.53 -3.33 -1.08
C THR A 49 -6.03 -4.72 -1.43
N ARG A 50 -6.70 -5.43 -2.35
CA ARG A 50 -6.31 -6.77 -2.81
C ARG A 50 -4.91 -6.82 -3.42
N SER A 51 -4.54 -5.80 -4.19
CA SER A 51 -3.23 -5.71 -4.83
C SER A 51 -2.56 -4.39 -4.48
N ILE A 52 -1.41 -4.47 -3.81
CA ILE A 52 -0.64 -3.33 -3.35
C ILE A 52 0.73 -3.33 -4.04
N ASP A 53 1.07 -2.22 -4.67
CA ASP A 53 2.37 -2.00 -5.31
C ASP A 53 3.09 -0.82 -4.64
N LEU A 54 4.11 -1.12 -3.85
CA LEU A 54 4.90 -0.13 -3.12
C LEU A 54 6.16 0.31 -3.88
N VAL A 55 6.51 -0.34 -5.00
CA VAL A 55 7.73 0.01 -5.75
C VAL A 55 7.64 1.43 -6.29
N ARG A 56 6.46 1.82 -6.78
CA ARG A 56 6.21 3.16 -7.33
C ARG A 56 6.36 4.28 -6.31
N ILE A 57 6.06 3.99 -5.04
CA ILE A 57 6.17 4.96 -3.94
C ILE A 57 7.62 5.35 -3.74
N ILE A 58 8.48 4.34 -3.68
CA ILE A 58 9.89 4.51 -3.33
C ILE A 58 10.67 5.04 -4.53
N SER A 59 10.28 4.65 -5.76
CA SER A 59 10.90 5.12 -7.00
C SER A 59 10.76 6.64 -7.22
N ASN A 60 9.60 7.23 -6.88
CA ASN A 60 9.41 8.68 -6.95
C ASN A 60 10.26 9.45 -5.92
N GLU A 61 10.65 8.81 -4.82
CA GLU A 61 11.44 9.43 -3.76
C GLU A 61 12.96 9.21 -3.87
N LYS A 62 13.43 8.22 -4.65
CA LYS A 62 14.87 7.97 -4.90
C LYS A 62 15.61 9.17 -5.52
N ASN A 63 14.88 10.09 -6.15
CA ASN A 63 15.42 11.34 -6.67
C ASN A 63 15.59 12.44 -5.60
N SER A 64 15.17 12.20 -4.36
CA SER A 64 15.30 13.14 -3.24
C SER A 64 16.33 12.61 -2.22
N SER A 65 17.46 13.30 -2.13
CA SER A 65 18.71 12.85 -1.51
C SER A 65 18.76 12.79 0.03
N SER A 66 17.63 12.80 0.75
CA SER A 66 17.67 12.79 2.23
C SER A 66 16.33 12.45 2.90
N SER A 67 16.40 11.61 3.93
CA SER A 67 15.47 11.30 5.05
C SER A 67 13.96 11.12 4.83
N ARG A 68 13.36 11.59 3.73
CA ARG A 68 11.92 11.55 3.44
C ARG A 68 11.43 10.17 3.04
N THR A 69 12.28 9.37 2.39
CA THR A 69 12.02 7.98 1.96
C THR A 69 11.55 7.09 3.11
N ASN A 70 12.05 7.37 4.32
CA ASN A 70 11.63 6.63 5.51
C ASN A 70 10.23 7.04 5.97
N SER A 71 9.86 8.32 5.87
CA SER A 71 8.61 8.83 6.45
C SER A 71 7.35 8.32 5.75
N ILE A 72 7.36 8.18 4.42
CA ILE A 72 6.20 7.65 3.67
C ILE A 72 6.07 6.15 3.91
N LEU A 73 7.17 5.41 3.84
CA LEU A 73 7.16 3.98 4.11
C LEU A 73 6.82 3.67 5.59
N ASP A 74 7.30 4.48 6.54
CA ASP A 74 6.93 4.39 7.96
C ASP A 74 5.44 4.61 8.14
N ARG A 75 4.90 5.71 7.59
CA ARG A 75 3.46 5.98 7.65
C ARG A 75 2.66 4.85 7.02
N PHE A 76 3.10 4.31 5.88
CA PHE A 76 2.44 3.16 5.28
C PHE A 76 2.45 1.96 6.24
N CYS A 77 3.62 1.60 6.75
CA CYS A 77 3.78 0.40 7.56
C CYS A 77 3.06 0.50 8.91
N PHE A 78 3.06 1.65 9.57
CA PHE A 78 2.51 1.81 10.90
C PHE A 78 1.05 2.25 10.93
N ASP A 79 0.58 3.03 9.95
CA ASP A 79 -0.78 3.58 9.98
C ASP A 79 -1.74 2.87 9.02
N ILE A 80 -1.28 2.55 7.80
CA ILE A 80 -2.12 2.06 6.71
C ILE A 80 -2.14 0.53 6.68
N LEU A 81 -0.97 -0.09 6.65
CA LEU A 81 -0.77 -1.52 6.50
C LEU A 81 -1.54 -2.35 7.54
N PRO A 82 -1.55 -2.01 8.85
CA PRO A 82 -2.27 -2.81 9.84
C PRO A 82 -3.78 -2.85 9.59
N ARG A 83 -4.32 -1.82 8.92
CA ARG A 83 -5.75 -1.72 8.59
C ARG A 83 -6.12 -2.55 7.38
N ILE A 84 -5.22 -2.71 6.41
CA ILE A 84 -5.55 -3.33 5.11
C ILE A 84 -4.91 -4.70 4.87
N GLN A 85 -3.93 -5.11 5.69
CA GLN A 85 -3.16 -6.35 5.52
C GLN A 85 -3.98 -7.63 5.34
N HIS A 86 -5.18 -7.68 5.92
CA HIS A 86 -6.07 -8.84 5.85
C HIS A 86 -6.78 -8.98 4.49
N ASN A 87 -6.72 -7.95 3.64
CA ASN A 87 -7.27 -7.96 2.29
C ASN A 87 -6.20 -8.14 1.21
N ILE A 88 -4.92 -7.97 1.55
CA ILE A 88 -3.83 -8.06 0.59
C ILE A 88 -3.65 -9.51 0.14
N GLU A 89 -3.85 -9.75 -1.14
CA GLU A 89 -3.58 -11.01 -1.82
C GLU A 89 -2.28 -10.93 -2.63
N CYS A 90 -2.03 -9.79 -3.26
CA CYS A 90 -0.85 -9.53 -4.07
C CYS A 90 -0.10 -8.32 -3.52
N LEU A 91 1.18 -8.52 -3.20
CA LEU A 91 2.07 -7.47 -2.70
C LEU A 91 3.28 -7.35 -3.61
N THR A 92 3.57 -6.15 -4.10
CA THR A 92 4.75 -5.85 -4.92
C THR A 92 5.64 -4.89 -4.15
N LEU A 93 6.87 -5.32 -3.86
CA LEU A 93 7.83 -4.62 -3.02
C LEU A 93 9.14 -4.42 -3.76
N ASP A 94 9.84 -3.35 -3.43
CA ASP A 94 11.26 -3.26 -3.77
C ASP A 94 12.11 -3.93 -2.69
N SER A 95 13.36 -4.24 -3.03
CA SER A 95 14.31 -4.83 -2.08
C SER A 95 14.43 -4.04 -0.77
N LEU A 96 14.39 -2.70 -0.79
CA LEU A 96 14.62 -1.85 0.37
C LEU A 96 13.46 -1.88 1.39
N SER A 97 12.25 -2.18 0.93
CA SER A 97 11.04 -2.19 1.75
C SER A 97 10.65 -3.56 2.30
N ILE A 98 11.21 -4.65 1.75
CA ILE A 98 10.86 -6.03 2.14
C ILE A 98 10.87 -6.23 3.65
N ASP A 99 12.00 -5.92 4.29
CA ASP A 99 12.19 -6.21 5.71
C ASP A 99 11.17 -5.47 6.59
N ARG A 100 10.90 -4.20 6.26
CA ARG A 100 9.97 -3.37 7.04
C ARG A 100 8.54 -3.82 6.85
N VAL A 101 8.12 -4.02 5.61
CA VAL A 101 6.74 -4.37 5.27
C VAL A 101 6.40 -5.78 5.77
N LEU A 102 7.25 -6.76 5.50
CA LEU A 102 7.00 -8.15 5.89
C LEU A 102 7.11 -8.39 7.41
N ARG A 103 7.88 -7.58 8.16
CA ARG A 103 7.95 -7.71 9.63
C ARG A 103 6.74 -7.16 10.35
N ILE A 104 6.10 -6.13 9.79
CA ILE A 104 5.03 -5.40 10.47
C ILE A 104 3.67 -6.04 10.22
N GLY A 105 3.51 -6.73 9.09
CA GLY A 105 2.24 -7.31 8.68
C GLY A 105 2.10 -8.81 8.94
N ASN A 106 0.89 -9.23 9.28
CA ASN A 106 0.41 -10.60 9.06
C ASN A 106 -0.55 -10.57 7.86
N TYR A 107 -0.21 -11.33 6.81
CA TYR A 107 -0.95 -11.32 5.56
C TYR A 107 -1.64 -12.68 5.30
N PRO A 108 -2.79 -12.94 5.94
CA PRO A 108 -3.44 -14.25 5.89
C PRO A 108 -3.97 -14.62 4.49
N LYS A 109 -4.12 -13.65 3.59
CA LYS A 109 -4.60 -13.86 2.23
C LYS A 109 -3.51 -13.73 1.16
N LEU A 110 -2.26 -13.45 1.55
CA LEU A 110 -1.17 -13.22 0.60
C LEU A 110 -0.89 -14.50 -0.19
N ASN A 111 -1.22 -14.47 -1.47
CA ASN A 111 -0.97 -15.56 -2.40
C ASN A 111 0.14 -15.23 -3.40
N LYS A 112 0.49 -13.94 -3.54
CA LYS A 112 1.48 -13.47 -4.49
C LYS A 112 2.36 -12.37 -3.89
N LEU A 113 3.66 -12.60 -3.91
CA LEU A 113 4.69 -11.62 -3.55
C LEU A 113 5.59 -11.39 -4.76
N ASN A 114 5.60 -10.18 -5.31
CA ASN A 114 6.51 -9.77 -6.37
C ASN A 114 7.61 -8.91 -5.77
N LEU A 115 8.86 -9.22 -6.09
CA LEU A 115 10.01 -8.46 -5.62
C LEU A 115 10.72 -7.81 -6.81
N GLU A 116 10.83 -6.49 -6.77
CA GLU A 116 11.65 -5.74 -7.71
C GLU A 116 13.05 -5.60 -7.12
N LEU A 117 13.96 -6.43 -7.62
CA LEU A 117 15.35 -6.48 -7.20
C LEU A 117 16.15 -5.45 -7.99
N GLU A 118 16.59 -4.39 -7.32
CA GLU A 118 17.77 -3.65 -7.79
C GLU A 118 18.99 -4.53 -7.51
N MET A 119 19.74 -4.90 -8.56
CA MET A 119 20.77 -5.95 -8.56
C MET A 119 22.02 -5.65 -7.69
N THR A 120 21.90 -5.26 -6.43
CA THR A 120 23.06 -4.75 -5.66
C THR A 120 23.37 -5.43 -4.33
N SER A 121 22.66 -6.48 -3.87
CA SER A 121 23.09 -7.13 -2.61
C SER A 121 22.88 -8.66 -2.55
N PRO A 122 23.96 -9.46 -2.35
CA PRO A 122 23.89 -10.91 -2.19
C PRO A 122 23.26 -11.36 -0.86
N ILE A 123 23.00 -10.45 0.08
CA ILE A 123 22.40 -10.76 1.39
C ILE A 123 20.90 -11.15 1.24
N PHE A 124 20.21 -10.64 0.22
CA PHE A 124 18.77 -10.87 -0.02
C PHE A 124 18.38 -12.33 -0.21
N ASN A 125 19.31 -13.17 -0.69
CA ASN A 125 19.01 -14.57 -0.99
C ASN A 125 18.70 -15.41 0.25
N SER A 126 19.25 -15.05 1.41
CA SER A 126 19.12 -15.87 2.62
C SER A 126 17.84 -15.61 3.42
N MET A 127 17.32 -14.38 3.40
CA MET A 127 16.08 -14.01 4.12
C MET A 127 14.81 -14.44 3.36
N TYR A 128 14.86 -14.43 2.02
CA TYR A 128 13.74 -14.84 1.17
C TYR A 128 13.37 -16.33 1.32
N ILE A 129 14.38 -17.18 1.49
CA ILE A 129 14.18 -18.62 1.73
C ILE A 129 13.42 -18.85 3.04
N VAL A 130 13.71 -18.07 4.09
CA VAL A 130 13.04 -18.20 5.39
C VAL A 130 11.56 -17.80 5.30
N PHE A 131 11.22 -16.71 4.61
CA PHE A 131 9.82 -16.29 4.45
C PHE A 131 8.99 -17.32 3.66
N LEU A 132 9.54 -17.88 2.58
CA LEU A 132 8.87 -18.94 1.81
C LEU A 132 8.65 -20.23 2.61
N ILE A 133 9.54 -20.55 3.56
CA ILE A 133 9.38 -21.71 4.44
C ILE A 133 8.26 -21.51 5.46
N PHE A 134 8.05 -20.28 5.96
CA PHE A 134 7.02 -20.01 6.98
C PHE A 134 5.59 -19.92 6.43
N GLN A 135 5.40 -19.56 5.16
CA GLN A 135 4.08 -19.53 4.51
C GLN A 135 3.59 -20.92 4.04
N ASN A 136 4.46 -21.93 4.00
CA ASN A 136 4.14 -23.30 3.56
C ASN A 136 3.97 -24.30 4.73
N LYS A 137 3.70 -23.82 5.94
CA LYS A 137 3.36 -24.62 7.13
C LYS A 137 1.96 -24.29 7.60
#